data_AF-N4U1L1-F1
#
_entry.id   AF-N4U1L1-F1
#
_cell.length_a   1.000
_cell.length_b   1.000
_cell.length_c   1.000
_cell.angle_alpha   90.00
_cell.angle_beta   90.00
_cell.angle_gamma   90.00
#
_symmetry.space_group_name_H-M   'P 1'
#
loop_
_entity.id
_entity.type
_entity.pdbx_description
1 polymer ?
#
loop_
_entity_poly.entity_id
_entity_poly.type
_entity_poly.pdbx_seq_one_letter_code
_entity_poly.pdbx_strand_id
1 'polypeptide(L)'
;MITPSYQNFVEYRARANPCVSRLSNYLQHECVGKSKVTYLDYTNQSLEPRRIDVPEDEISQLLNMSPSVSTRFVFVENISPGLMIPLGEKLMVMVATSLIQLLDSRRSILEAINTKRLTFLALIFVPLAWVSSLFSISDGYNPGHDLFWVYFATALPVPAVVLLLSALPYGKIAIAAKSYKAQVRNNGMRLLGELV
;
A
#
# COMPACT_ATOMS: atom_id res chain seq x y z
N MET A 1 15.04 21.84 12.22
CA MET A 1 14.21 20.66 12.56
C MET A 1 14.89 20.00 13.74
N ILE A 2 14.33 20.13 14.95
CA ILE A 2 14.89 19.52 16.16
C ILE A 2 14.49 18.05 16.10
N THR A 3 15.44 17.14 15.89
CA THR A 3 15.17 15.70 15.99
C THR A 3 14.78 15.44 17.46
N PRO A 4 13.53 15.06 17.77
CA PRO A 4 13.17 14.80 19.15
C PRO A 4 13.93 13.56 19.59
N SER A 5 14.86 13.71 20.53
CA SER A 5 15.53 12.55 21.13
C SER A 5 14.48 11.65 21.78
N TYR A 6 14.67 10.33 21.67
CA TYR A 6 13.76 9.34 22.26
C TYR A 6 13.54 9.57 23.75
N GLN A 7 14.55 10.06 24.48
CA GLN A 7 14.45 10.37 25.90
C GLN A 7 13.38 11.46 26.18
N ASN A 8 13.39 12.55 25.42
CA ASN A 8 12.40 13.63 25.54
C ASN A 8 10.99 13.14 25.20
N PHE A 9 10.87 12.24 24.21
CA PHE A 9 9.60 11.63 23.87
C PHE A 9 9.04 10.76 25.01
N VAL A 10 9.89 9.93 25.63
CA VAL A 10 9.49 9.08 26.76
C VAL A 10 9.10 9.94 27.96
N GLU A 11 9.85 11.02 28.25
CA GLU A 11 9.51 11.95 29.33
C GLU A 11 8.15 12.62 29.09
N TYR A 12 7.90 13.09 27.87
CA TYR A 12 6.61 13.65 27.49
C TYR A 12 5.47 12.64 27.68
N ARG A 13 5.69 11.39 27.27
CA ARG A 13 4.69 10.31 27.42
C ARG A 13 4.47 9.90 28.87
N ALA A 14 5.50 9.97 29.71
CA ALA A 14 5.40 9.68 31.14
C ALA A 14 4.51 10.69 31.88
N ARG A 15 4.41 11.94 31.42
CA ARG A 15 3.49 12.96 31.97
C ARG A 15 2.02 12.60 31.75
N ALA A 16 1.70 11.97 30.61
CA ALA A 16 0.34 11.57 30.26
C ALA A 16 0.00 10.13 30.70
N ASN A 17 1.01 9.27 30.88
CA ASN A 17 0.83 7.86 31.24
C ASN A 17 1.77 7.46 32.39
N PRO A 18 1.27 7.36 33.63
CA PRO A 18 2.06 7.00 34.81
C PRO A 18 2.83 5.67 34.67
N CYS A 19 2.34 4.73 33.85
CA CYS A 19 3.00 3.43 33.63
C CYS A 19 4.36 3.57 32.93
N VAL A 20 4.60 4.68 32.22
CA VAL A 20 5.85 4.95 31.48
C VAL A 20 6.87 5.70 32.34
N SER A 21 6.48 6.21 33.52
CA SER A 21 7.36 6.95 34.43
C SER A 21 8.62 6.17 34.84
N ARG A 22 8.48 4.86 35.06
CA ARG A 22 9.61 3.98 35.39
C ARG A 22 10.64 3.89 34.27
N LEU A 23 10.17 3.87 33.02
CA LEU A 23 11.06 3.86 31.86
C LEU A 23 11.78 5.20 31.74
N SER A 24 11.07 6.33 31.93
CA SER A 24 11.69 7.65 31.95
C SER A 24 12.80 7.76 32.99
N ASN A 25 12.54 7.28 34.22
CA ASN A 25 13.56 7.27 35.27
C ASN A 25 14.71 6.32 34.93
N TYR A 26 14.44 5.15 34.37
CA TYR A 26 15.46 4.18 33.97
C TYR A 26 16.42 4.77 32.93
N LEU A 27 15.91 5.51 31.94
CA LEU A 27 16.71 6.15 30.90
C LEU A 27 17.60 7.30 31.42
N GLN A 28 17.33 7.84 32.61
CA GLN A 28 18.13 8.90 33.24
C GLN A 28 19.32 8.37 34.05
N HIS A 29 19.33 7.07 34.40
CA HIS A 29 20.42 6.49 35.18
C HIS A 29 21.58 6.03 34.28
N GLU A 30 22.81 6.11 34.80
CA GLU A 30 24.00 5.60 34.11
C GLU A 30 23.91 4.09 33.87
N CYS A 31 24.49 3.63 32.75
CA CYS A 31 24.40 2.25 32.32
C CYS A 31 25.11 1.32 33.33
N VAL A 32 24.32 0.57 34.10
CA VAL A 32 24.82 -0.35 35.14
C VAL A 32 25.44 -1.63 34.53
N GLY A 33 25.20 -1.91 33.24
CA GLY A 33 25.78 -3.06 32.54
C GLY A 33 25.78 -2.89 31.02
N LYS A 34 26.61 -3.70 30.34
CA LYS A 34 26.69 -3.75 28.87
C LYS A 34 25.52 -4.58 28.31
N SER A 35 24.88 -4.09 27.24
CA SER A 35 23.89 -4.88 26.51
C SER A 35 24.60 -5.97 25.72
N LYS A 36 24.04 -7.18 25.71
CA LYS A 36 24.54 -8.29 24.88
C LYS A 36 23.54 -8.54 23.76
N VAL A 37 23.95 -8.36 22.51
CA VAL A 37 23.10 -8.61 21.35
C VAL A 37 23.56 -9.88 20.66
N THR A 38 22.64 -10.84 20.52
CA THR A 38 22.86 -12.11 19.84
C THR A 38 21.85 -12.24 18.71
N TYR A 39 22.30 -12.49 17.48
CA TYR A 39 21.38 -12.78 16.37
C TYR A 39 21.36 -14.28 16.03
N LEU A 40 20.22 -14.75 15.53
CA LEU A 40 20.02 -16.08 14.94
C LEU A 40 19.57 -15.88 13.49
N ASP A 41 20.45 -16.22 12.54
CA ASP A 41 20.13 -16.24 11.12
C ASP A 41 19.63 -17.63 10.71
N TYR A 42 18.36 -17.72 10.33
CA TYR A 42 17.80 -18.91 9.71
C TYR A 42 17.98 -18.81 8.19
N THR A 43 19.04 -19.42 7.69
CA THR A 43 19.26 -19.62 6.26
C THR A 43 18.58 -20.92 5.84
N ASN A 44 18.00 -20.96 4.64
CA ASN A 44 17.39 -22.18 4.08
C ASN A 44 18.39 -23.34 3.89
N GLN A 45 19.69 -23.14 4.13
CA GLN A 45 20.75 -24.12 3.92
C GLN A 45 21.38 -24.66 5.21
N SER A 46 21.10 -24.08 6.39
CA SER A 46 21.72 -24.50 7.67
C SER A 46 20.67 -24.80 8.73
N LEU A 47 20.68 -26.01 9.28
CA LEU A 47 19.76 -26.45 10.34
C LEU A 47 20.12 -25.90 11.73
N GLU A 48 21.40 -25.58 11.97
CA GLU A 48 21.84 -24.97 13.22
C GLU A 48 21.95 -23.44 13.07
N PRO A 49 21.30 -22.67 13.95
CA PRO A 49 21.36 -21.22 13.91
C PRO A 49 22.70 -20.73 14.47
N ARG A 50 23.40 -19.91 13.68
CA ARG A 50 24.70 -19.34 14.07
C ARG A 50 24.50 -18.23 15.10
N ARG A 51 24.94 -18.44 16.33
CA ARG A 51 24.98 -17.41 17.38
C ARG A 51 26.24 -16.57 17.22
N ILE A 52 26.09 -15.27 17.07
CA ILE A 52 27.21 -14.32 17.04
C ILE A 52 26.89 -13.20 18.02
N ASP A 53 27.79 -12.99 18.97
CA ASP A 53 27.71 -11.93 19.98
C ASP A 53 28.29 -10.66 19.38
N VAL A 54 27.48 -9.60 19.31
CA VAL A 54 27.85 -8.35 18.66
C VAL A 54 28.13 -7.27 19.70
N PRO A 55 29.29 -6.62 19.64
CA PRO A 55 29.59 -5.49 20.51
C PRO A 55 28.75 -4.25 20.11
N GLU A 56 28.44 -3.36 21.06
CA GLU A 56 27.45 -2.28 20.92
C GLU A 56 27.73 -1.31 19.74
N ASP A 57 28.98 -1.21 19.29
CA ASP A 57 29.46 -0.38 18.18
C ASP A 57 29.06 -0.90 16.79
N GLU A 58 28.82 -2.21 16.63
CA GLU A 58 28.41 -2.83 15.37
C GLU A 58 26.88 -2.87 15.16
N ILE A 59 26.08 -2.54 16.17
CA ILE A 59 24.60 -2.54 16.10
C ILE A 59 24.09 -1.59 15.00
N SER A 60 24.74 -0.44 14.85
CA SER A 60 24.44 0.55 13.81
C SER A 60 24.62 -0.04 12.41
N GLN A 61 25.59 -0.94 12.24
CA GLN A 61 25.87 -1.62 10.97
C GLN A 61 24.83 -2.72 10.70
N LEU A 62 24.44 -3.48 11.72
CA LEU A 62 23.35 -4.46 11.62
C LEU A 62 22.01 -3.84 11.25
N LEU A 63 21.70 -2.68 11.84
CA LEU A 63 20.50 -1.92 11.57
C LEU A 63 20.43 -1.41 10.12
N ASN A 64 21.57 -1.32 9.42
CA ASN A 64 21.66 -0.89 8.02
C ASN A 64 21.79 -2.05 7.03
N MET A 65 22.00 -3.28 7.52
CA MET A 65 22.16 -4.47 6.68
C MET A 65 20.78 -4.99 6.25
N SER A 66 20.38 -4.66 5.02
CA SER A 66 19.17 -5.20 4.38
C SER A 66 19.24 -6.73 4.30
N PRO A 67 18.23 -7.48 4.77
CA PRO A 67 18.29 -8.93 4.82
C PRO A 67 18.13 -9.51 3.41
N SER A 68 19.22 -9.93 2.80
CA SER A 68 19.18 -10.82 1.65
C SER A 68 18.89 -12.25 2.15
N VAL A 69 17.62 -12.66 2.04
CA VAL A 69 17.16 -14.06 1.93
C VAL A 69 16.99 -14.89 3.23
N SER A 70 17.29 -14.38 4.43
CA SER A 70 17.12 -15.14 5.70
C SER A 70 16.25 -14.44 6.75
N THR A 71 15.50 -15.22 7.53
CA THR A 71 14.78 -14.71 8.71
C THR A 71 15.78 -14.56 9.86
N ARG A 72 16.07 -13.32 10.24
CA ARG A 72 17.01 -12.95 11.31
C ARG A 72 16.24 -12.63 12.59
N PHE A 73 16.45 -13.41 13.64
CA PHE A 73 16.00 -13.05 14.99
C PHE A 73 17.13 -12.32 15.71
N VAL A 74 16.82 -11.22 16.40
CA VAL A 74 17.78 -10.48 17.22
C VAL A 74 17.33 -10.56 18.67
N PHE A 75 18.15 -11.17 19.51
CA PHE A 75 17.99 -11.23 20.96
C PHE A 75 18.85 -10.14 21.57
N VAL A 76 18.25 -9.32 22.42
CA VAL A 76 18.95 -8.30 23.19
C VAL A 76 18.81 -8.67 24.66
N GLU A 77 19.90 -9.09 25.26
CA GLU A 77 20.00 -9.37 26.69
C GLU A 77 20.53 -8.14 27.42
N ASN A 78 20.06 -7.95 28.66
CA ASN A 78 20.50 -6.87 29.54
C ASN A 78 20.32 -5.47 28.90
N ILE A 79 19.09 -5.15 28.51
CA ILE A 79 18.73 -3.91 27.80
C ILE A 79 19.16 -2.67 28.60
N SER A 80 20.26 -2.02 28.19
CA SER A 80 20.77 -0.81 28.82
C SER A 80 20.17 0.46 28.18
N PRO A 81 20.16 1.61 28.91
CA PRO A 81 19.78 2.90 28.34
C PRO A 81 20.57 3.27 27.08
N GLY A 82 21.84 2.88 27.01
CA GLY A 82 22.73 3.13 25.86
C GLY A 82 22.25 2.51 24.55
N LEU A 83 21.53 1.38 24.58
CA LEU A 83 20.95 0.74 23.39
C LEU A 83 19.51 1.20 23.13
N MET A 84 18.72 1.43 24.20
CA MET A 84 17.31 1.83 24.08
C MET A 84 17.12 3.18 23.41
N ILE A 85 18.00 4.14 23.69
CA ILE A 85 17.92 5.49 23.11
C ILE A 85 18.10 5.45 21.58
N PRO A 86 19.22 4.96 21.02
CA PRO A 86 19.41 4.93 19.57
C PRO A 86 18.41 4.02 18.84
N LEU A 87 18.03 2.89 19.46
CA LEU A 87 17.01 2.01 18.90
C LEU A 87 15.63 2.68 18.86
N GLY A 88 15.25 3.37 19.94
CA GLY A 88 14.02 4.12 20.06
C GLY A 88 13.94 5.28 19.08
N GLU A 89 15.05 6.00 18.85
CA GLU A 89 15.14 7.06 17.84
C GLU A 89 14.89 6.51 16.43
N LYS A 90 15.54 5.39 16.07
CA LYS A 90 15.35 4.76 14.76
C LYS A 90 13.91 4.25 14.57
N LEU A 91 13.35 3.62 15.60
CA LEU A 91 11.99 3.10 15.53
C LEU A 91 10.94 4.22 15.48
N MET A 92 11.13 5.32 16.21
CA MET A 92 10.24 6.49 16.14
C MET A 92 10.18 7.05 14.72
N VAL A 93 11.32 7.20 14.04
CA VAL A 93 11.37 7.67 12.65
C VAL A 93 10.66 6.69 11.73
N MET A 94 10.93 5.38 11.85
CA MET A 94 10.29 4.34 11.04
C MET A 94 8.75 4.31 11.22
N VAL A 95 8.27 4.43 12.45
CA VAL A 95 6.83 4.45 12.72
C VAL A 95 6.21 5.75 12.20
N ALA A 96 6.88 6.90 12.39
CA ALA A 96 6.40 8.17 11.87
C ALA A 96 6.29 8.16 10.33
N THR A 97 7.30 7.65 9.63
CA THR A 97 7.25 7.55 8.16
C THR A 97 6.16 6.60 7.70
N SER A 98 5.95 5.47 8.39
CA SER A 98 4.88 4.52 8.08
C SER A 98 3.49 5.15 8.22
N LEU A 99 3.28 5.95 9.28
CA LEU A 99 2.02 6.67 9.48
C LEU A 99 1.78 7.74 8.42
N ILE A 100 2.84 8.48 8.03
CA ILE A 100 2.77 9.46 6.94
C ILE A 100 2.38 8.76 5.63
N GLN A 101 3.05 7.66 5.29
CA GLN A 101 2.71 6.87 4.10
C GLN A 101 1.26 6.38 4.11
N LEU A 102 0.75 5.96 5.27
CA LEU A 102 -0.63 5.55 5.41
C LEU A 102 -1.59 6.73 5.21
N LEU A 103 -1.30 7.89 5.80
CA LEU A 103 -2.10 9.10 5.64
C LEU A 103 -2.14 9.56 4.17
N ASP A 104 -0.99 9.56 3.50
CA ASP A 104 -0.89 9.89 2.08
C ASP A 104 -1.67 8.89 1.22
N SER A 105 -1.59 7.60 1.53
CA SER A 105 -2.38 6.56 0.88
C SER A 105 -3.88 6.82 1.05
N ARG A 106 -4.35 7.13 2.27
CA ARG A 106 -5.76 7.46 2.53
C ARG A 106 -6.19 8.70 1.75
N ARG A 107 -5.35 9.74 1.75
CA ARG A 107 -5.60 10.98 1.02
C ARG A 107 -5.75 10.73 -0.48
N SER A 108 -4.82 9.97 -1.08
CA SER A 108 -4.89 9.64 -2.50
C SER A 108 -6.16 8.85 -2.87
N ILE A 109 -6.65 7.98 -1.98
CA ILE A 109 -7.92 7.27 -2.18
C ILE A 109 -9.09 8.26 -2.19
N LEU A 110 -9.13 9.20 -1.24
CA LEU A 110 -10.19 10.21 -1.18
C LEU A 110 -10.16 11.13 -2.41
N GLU A 111 -8.98 11.56 -2.83
CA GLU A 111 -8.79 12.35 -4.06
C GLU A 111 -9.25 11.56 -5.30
N ALA A 112 -8.92 10.26 -5.37
CA ALA A 112 -9.39 9.39 -6.44
C ALA A 112 -10.91 9.18 -6.43
N ILE A 113 -11.56 9.14 -5.27
CA ILE A 113 -13.03 9.04 -5.17
C ILE A 113 -13.70 10.30 -5.73
N ASN A 114 -13.16 11.48 -5.44
CA ASN A 114 -13.71 12.72 -5.99
C ASN A 114 -13.56 12.78 -7.51
N THR A 115 -12.39 12.40 -8.04
CA THR A 115 -12.13 12.33 -9.48
C THR A 115 -13.07 11.33 -10.18
N LYS A 116 -13.33 10.16 -9.57
CA LYS A 116 -14.28 9.17 -10.11
C LYS A 116 -15.69 9.75 -10.30
N ARG A 117 -16.17 10.55 -9.33
CA ARG A 117 -17.50 11.19 -9.44
C ARG A 117 -17.53 12.18 -10.59
N LEU A 118 -16.50 13.02 -10.72
CA LEU A 118 -16.41 13.99 -11.82
C LEU A 118 -16.35 13.31 -13.20
N THR A 119 -15.52 12.27 -13.34
CA THR A 119 -15.43 11.51 -14.59
C THR A 119 -16.76 10.84 -14.96
N PHE A 120 -17.49 10.31 -13.98
CA PHE A 120 -18.82 9.71 -14.23
C PHE A 120 -19.83 10.74 -14.75
N LEU A 121 -19.87 11.95 -14.16
CA LEU A 121 -20.72 13.03 -14.65
C LEU A 121 -20.33 13.43 -16.08
N ALA A 122 -19.04 13.55 -16.37
CA ALA A 122 -18.55 13.87 -17.71
C ALA A 122 -18.94 12.79 -18.75
N LEU A 123 -18.85 11.51 -18.38
CA LEU A 123 -19.21 10.39 -19.25
C LEU A 123 -20.70 10.33 -19.60
N ILE A 124 -21.57 10.87 -18.75
CA ILE A 124 -23.01 10.99 -19.04
C ILE A 124 -23.30 12.24 -19.86
N PHE A 125 -22.69 13.37 -19.51
CA PHE A 125 -23.02 14.66 -20.11
C PHE A 125 -22.50 14.82 -21.54
N VAL A 126 -21.29 14.34 -21.83
CA VAL A 126 -20.68 14.47 -23.17
C VAL A 126 -21.51 13.77 -24.26
N PRO A 127 -21.93 12.49 -24.11
CA PRO A 127 -22.76 11.84 -25.10
C PRO A 127 -24.17 12.43 -25.19
N LEU A 128 -24.76 12.84 -24.06
CA LEU A 128 -26.08 13.50 -24.06
C LEU A 128 -26.06 14.84 -24.79
N ALA A 129 -25.00 15.63 -24.61
CA ALA A 129 -24.80 16.89 -25.33
C ALA A 129 -24.68 16.64 -26.84
N TRP A 130 -23.99 15.57 -27.25
CA TRP A 130 -23.89 15.19 -28.65
C TRP A 130 -25.24 14.75 -29.24
N VAL A 131 -26.02 13.93 -28.51
CA VAL A 131 -27.38 13.53 -28.90
C VAL A 131 -28.26 14.77 -29.05
N SER A 132 -28.23 15.69 -28.08
CA SER A 132 -28.97 16.96 -28.16
C SER A 132 -28.56 17.78 -29.38
N SER A 133 -27.26 17.89 -29.68
CA SER A 133 -26.78 18.65 -30.83
C SER A 133 -27.16 18.00 -32.17
N LEU A 134 -27.16 16.67 -32.25
CA LEU A 134 -27.48 15.93 -33.48
C LEU A 134 -28.97 16.02 -33.81
N PHE A 135 -29.84 15.88 -32.80
CA PHE A 135 -31.28 15.99 -33.00
C PHE A 135 -31.78 17.43 -33.07
N SER A 136 -31.08 18.40 -32.47
CA SER A 136 -31.42 19.84 -32.58
C SER A 136 -31.30 20.41 -33.99
N ILE A 137 -30.62 19.71 -34.91
CA ILE A 137 -30.44 20.14 -36.31
C ILE A 137 -31.55 19.63 -37.24
N SER A 138 -32.39 18.69 -36.80
CA SER A 138 -33.34 18.02 -37.67
C SER A 138 -34.78 18.34 -37.29
N ASP A 139 -35.47 19.06 -38.18
CA ASP A 139 -36.83 19.59 -37.98
C ASP A 139 -37.88 18.49 -37.65
N GLY A 140 -37.61 17.23 -38.02
CA GLY A 140 -38.52 16.10 -37.83
C GLY A 140 -38.58 15.51 -36.42
N TYR A 141 -37.70 15.94 -35.49
CA TYR A 141 -37.62 15.38 -34.13
C TYR A 141 -38.19 16.31 -33.05
N ASN A 142 -38.80 17.43 -33.45
CA ASN A 142 -39.42 18.39 -32.54
C ASN A 142 -40.73 17.85 -31.93
N PRO A 143 -41.11 18.32 -30.72
CA PRO A 143 -42.34 17.88 -30.05
C PRO A 143 -43.56 18.22 -30.91
N GLY A 144 -44.27 17.19 -31.38
CA GLY A 144 -45.40 17.30 -32.31
C GLY A 144 -45.27 16.48 -33.61
N HIS A 145 -44.10 15.90 -33.88
CA HIS A 145 -43.84 15.02 -35.03
C HIS A 145 -43.65 13.54 -34.64
N ASP A 146 -43.93 12.64 -35.58
CA ASP A 146 -43.96 11.18 -35.39
C ASP A 146 -42.63 10.55 -34.91
N LEU A 147 -41.49 11.22 -35.17
CA LEU A 147 -40.14 10.71 -34.86
C LEU A 147 -39.61 11.17 -33.49
N PHE A 148 -40.39 11.91 -32.70
CA PHE A 148 -40.01 12.38 -31.36
C PHE A 148 -39.52 11.26 -30.43
N TRP A 149 -40.06 10.04 -30.58
CA TRP A 149 -39.72 8.90 -29.73
C TRP A 149 -38.27 8.41 -29.90
N VAL A 150 -37.65 8.67 -31.06
CA VAL A 150 -36.26 8.28 -31.37
C VAL A 150 -35.24 9.00 -30.49
N TYR A 151 -35.56 10.22 -30.03
CA TYR A 151 -34.73 10.97 -29.09
C TYR A 151 -34.55 10.19 -27.77
N PHE A 152 -35.66 9.71 -27.19
CA PHE A 152 -35.61 8.88 -25.98
C PHE A 152 -34.95 7.52 -26.23
N ALA A 153 -35.22 6.91 -27.38
CA ALA A 153 -34.65 5.63 -27.77
C ALA A 153 -33.13 5.67 -27.97
N THR A 154 -32.52 6.84 -28.16
CA THR A 154 -31.07 7.02 -28.33
C THR A 154 -30.38 7.62 -27.10
N ALA A 155 -31.03 8.57 -26.43
CA ALA A 155 -30.49 9.26 -25.25
C ALA A 155 -30.30 8.35 -24.02
N LEU A 156 -31.06 7.25 -23.92
CA LEU A 156 -30.94 6.28 -22.83
C LEU A 156 -29.84 5.21 -23.07
N PRO A 157 -29.78 4.52 -24.22
CA PRO A 157 -28.79 3.47 -24.43
C PRO A 157 -27.38 4.00 -24.67
N VAL A 158 -27.20 5.19 -25.25
CA VAL A 158 -25.85 5.71 -25.53
C VAL A 158 -25.05 5.93 -24.24
N PRO A 159 -25.57 6.65 -23.21
CA PRO A 159 -24.89 6.74 -21.91
C PRO A 159 -24.79 5.38 -21.22
N ALA A 160 -25.80 4.52 -21.33
CA ALA A 160 -25.77 3.18 -20.73
C ALA A 160 -24.61 2.34 -21.29
N VAL A 161 -24.37 2.37 -22.60
CA VAL A 161 -23.24 1.67 -23.24
C VAL A 161 -21.90 2.26 -22.83
N VAL A 162 -21.78 3.59 -22.76
CA VAL A 162 -20.54 4.26 -22.31
C VAL A 162 -20.24 3.94 -20.83
N LEU A 163 -21.27 3.93 -19.98
CA LEU A 163 -21.13 3.55 -18.58
C LEU A 163 -20.84 2.06 -18.41
N LEU A 164 -21.46 1.19 -19.22
CA LEU A 164 -21.17 -0.25 -19.25
C LEU A 164 -19.71 -0.49 -19.63
N LEU A 165 -19.22 0.15 -20.69
CA LEU A 165 -17.82 0.09 -21.12
C LEU A 165 -16.85 0.62 -20.06
N SER A 166 -17.22 1.69 -19.35
CA SER A 166 -16.40 2.25 -18.26
C SER A 166 -16.42 1.37 -17.00
N ALA A 167 -17.54 0.71 -16.71
CA ALA A 167 -17.69 -0.20 -15.58
C ALA A 167 -17.08 -1.59 -15.83
N LEU A 168 -16.81 -1.95 -17.09
CA LEU A 168 -16.13 -3.19 -17.42
C LEU A 168 -14.72 -3.18 -16.79
N PRO A 169 -14.42 -4.12 -15.89
CA PRO A 169 -13.12 -4.20 -15.23
C PRO A 169 -12.09 -4.67 -16.25
N TYR A 170 -11.51 -3.73 -17.01
CA TYR A 170 -10.46 -3.98 -18.00
C TYR A 170 -9.34 -4.90 -17.46
N GLY A 171 -9.01 -4.77 -16.17
CA GLY A 171 -8.07 -5.65 -15.49
C GLY A 171 -8.53 -7.11 -15.34
N LYS A 172 -9.80 -7.37 -15.01
CA LYS A 172 -10.30 -8.76 -14.86
C LYS A 172 -10.39 -9.47 -16.21
N ILE A 173 -10.77 -8.75 -17.27
CA ILE A 173 -10.87 -9.30 -18.63
C ILE A 173 -9.47 -9.60 -19.18
N ALA A 174 -8.49 -8.73 -18.93
CA ALA A 174 -7.10 -8.95 -19.31
C ALA A 174 -6.44 -10.13 -18.56
N ILE A 175 -6.75 -10.30 -17.27
CA ILE A 175 -6.25 -11.43 -16.46
C ILE A 175 -6.91 -12.74 -16.91
N ALA A 176 -8.24 -12.73 -17.15
CA ALA A 176 -8.95 -13.90 -17.67
C ALA A 176 -8.45 -14.29 -19.08
N ALA A 177 -8.20 -13.33 -19.96
CA ALA A 177 -7.66 -13.58 -21.29
C ALA A 177 -6.23 -14.16 -21.24
N LYS A 178 -5.38 -13.66 -20.34
CA LYS A 178 -4.03 -14.23 -20.13
C LYS A 178 -4.11 -15.65 -19.55
N SER A 179 -5.02 -15.90 -18.61
CA SER A 179 -5.21 -17.22 -18.01
C SER A 179 -5.73 -18.25 -19.02
N TYR A 180 -6.71 -17.87 -19.85
CA TYR A 180 -7.20 -18.70 -20.95
C TYR A 180 -6.10 -19.02 -21.98
N LYS A 181 -5.33 -18.01 -22.41
CA LYS A 181 -4.23 -18.21 -23.38
C LYS A 181 -3.10 -19.10 -22.81
N ALA A 182 -2.80 -18.98 -21.51
CA ALA A 182 -1.82 -19.83 -20.85
C ALA A 182 -2.31 -21.29 -20.75
N GLN A 183 -3.59 -21.49 -20.49
CA GLN A 183 -4.21 -22.82 -20.38
C GLN A 183 -4.26 -23.55 -21.72
N VAL A 184 -4.61 -22.86 -22.81
CA VAL A 184 -4.60 -23.42 -24.17
C VAL A 184 -3.18 -23.78 -24.62
N ARG A 185 -2.19 -22.94 -24.33
CA ARG A 185 -0.78 -23.24 -24.65
C ARG A 185 -0.26 -24.48 -23.93
N ASN A 186 -0.64 -24.69 -22.66
CA ASN A 186 -0.21 -25.86 -21.90
C ASN A 186 -0.85 -27.15 -22.44
N ASN A 187 -2.15 -27.12 -22.77
CA ASN A 187 -2.82 -28.29 -23.36
C ASN A 187 -2.29 -28.63 -24.76
N GLY A 188 -1.92 -27.63 -25.57
CA GLY A 188 -1.30 -27.86 -26.88
C GLY A 188 0.05 -28.57 -26.81
N MET A 189 0.87 -28.29 -25.79
CA MET A 189 2.16 -28.98 -25.59
C MET A 189 2.00 -30.42 -25.10
N ARG A 190 0.95 -30.74 -24.34
CA ARG A 190 0.69 -32.12 -23.88
C ARG A 190 0.29 -33.04 -25.03
N LEU A 191 -0.46 -32.54 -26.01
CA LEU A 191 -0.87 -33.34 -27.18
C LEU A 191 0.28 -33.61 -28.16
N LEU A 192 1.29 -32.75 -28.23
CA LEU A 192 2.49 -32.99 -29.05
C LEU A 192 3.51 -33.93 -28.36
N GLY A 193 3.48 -34.03 -27.03
CA GLY A 193 4.36 -34.94 -26.27
C GLY A 193 3.87 -36.38 -26.19
N GLU A 194 2.60 -36.67 -26.52
CA GLU A 194 2.07 -38.04 -26.60
C GLU A 194 2.11 -38.62 -28.04
N LEU A 195 2.58 -37.85 -29.02
CA LEU A 195 2.72 -38.26 -30.42
C LEU A 195 4.18 -38.49 -30.85
N VAL A 196 5.13 -38.49 -29.91
CA VAL A 196 6.56 -38.81 -30.11
C VAL A 196 6.96 -39.91 -29.15
#